data_AF-A0A7J6QMY6-F1
#
_entry.id   AF-A0A7J6QMY6-F1
#
_cell.length_a   1.000
_cell.length_b   1.000
_cell.length_c   1.000
_cell.angle_alpha   90.00
_cell.angle_beta   90.00
_cell.angle_gamma   90.00
#
_symmetry.space_group_name_H-M   'P 1'
#
loop_
_entity.id
_entity.type
_entity.pdbx_description
1 polymer ?
#
loop_
_entity_poly.entity_id
_entity_poly.type
_entity_poly.pdbx_seq_one_letter_code
_entity_poly.pdbx_strand_id
1 'polypeptide(L)'
;MFLNLNIQGLLTPRILASVASAFLPLTIQRLSRHTDRISKAARVKYEWIRPTLQALLTSLEKLPEMQEYVPPLREIVTGGPDSPRMKSFGTWFITSMKAFAALPFEKRMPVLLNAAPRWMTVVTSLMGFQFDKHDIPV
;
A
#
# COMPACT_ATOMS: atom_id res chain seq x y z
N MET A 1 -8.77 12.11 -10.69
CA MET A 1 -9.35 13.33 -10.08
C MET A 1 -8.61 13.76 -8.80
N PHE A 2 -8.52 12.92 -7.75
CA PHE A 2 -7.76 13.24 -6.52
C PHE A 2 -6.25 13.50 -6.71
N LEU A 3 -5.59 12.75 -7.60
CA LEU A 3 -4.18 12.96 -7.96
C LEU A 3 -3.93 14.33 -8.61
N ASN A 4 -4.86 14.82 -9.46
CA ASN A 4 -4.75 16.15 -10.07
C ASN A 4 -4.87 17.29 -9.04
N LEU A 5 -5.73 17.12 -8.03
CA LEU A 5 -5.89 18.12 -6.95
C LEU A 5 -4.67 18.16 -6.00
N ASN A 6 -3.97 17.03 -5.85
CA ASN A 6 -2.70 16.96 -5.12
C ASN A 6 -1.55 17.63 -5.92
N ILE A 7 -1.48 17.39 -7.23
CA ILE A 7 -0.50 18.02 -8.13
C ILE A 7 -0.72 19.54 -8.22
N GLN A 8 -1.96 20.01 -8.06
CA GLN A 8 -2.32 21.44 -8.04
C GLN A 8 -2.12 22.12 -6.67
N GLY A 9 -1.62 21.42 -5.64
CA GLY A 9 -1.38 21.98 -4.31
C GLY A 9 -2.63 22.34 -3.50
N LEU A 10 -3.83 21.96 -3.97
CA LEU A 10 -5.11 22.28 -3.34
C LEU A 10 -5.45 21.35 -2.15
N LEU A 11 -4.74 20.22 -2.01
CA LEU A 11 -4.94 19.26 -0.94
C LEU A 11 -3.70 19.23 -0.05
N THR A 12 -3.84 19.68 1.20
CA THR A 12 -2.76 19.54 2.17
C THR A 12 -2.46 18.05 2.42
N PRO A 13 -1.21 17.67 2.75
CA PRO A 13 -0.85 16.30 3.10
C PRO A 13 -1.77 15.68 4.16
N ARG A 14 -2.26 16.51 5.09
CA ARG A 14 -3.20 16.11 6.14
C ARG A 14 -4.58 15.74 5.58
N ILE A 15 -5.09 16.49 4.60
CA ILE A 15 -6.36 16.15 3.92
C ILE A 15 -6.20 14.84 3.14
N LEU A 16 -5.07 14.63 2.45
CA LEU A 16 -4.80 13.38 1.75
C LEU A 16 -4.71 12.18 2.71
N ALA A 17 -4.04 12.34 3.85
CA ALA A 17 -3.97 11.31 4.88
C ALA A 17 -5.35 11.01 5.48
N SER A 18 -6.18 12.03 5.74
CA SER A 18 -7.56 11.84 6.19
C SER A 18 -8.41 11.07 5.19
N VAL A 19 -8.33 11.42 3.91
CA VAL A 19 -9.01 10.72 2.81
C VAL A 19 -8.51 9.28 2.73
N ALA A 20 -7.20 9.06 2.69
CA ALA A 20 -6.63 7.71 2.67
C ALA A 20 -7.12 6.86 3.86
N SER A 21 -7.15 7.44 5.07
CA SER A 21 -7.66 6.77 6.26
C SER A 21 -9.14 6.37 6.14
N ALA A 22 -9.97 7.22 5.53
CA ALA A 22 -11.40 6.94 5.31
C ALA A 22 -11.62 5.85 4.25
N PHE A 23 -10.75 5.75 3.24
CA PHE A 23 -10.84 4.76 2.16
C PHE A 23 -10.17 3.41 2.48
N LEU A 24 -9.41 3.30 3.58
CA LEU A 24 -8.76 2.05 3.98
C LEU A 24 -9.72 0.86 4.06
N PRO A 25 -10.89 0.92 4.74
CA PRO A 25 -11.80 -0.22 4.84
C PRO A 25 -12.28 -0.73 3.48
N LEU A 26 -12.65 0.18 2.58
CA LEU A 26 -13.08 -0.16 1.22
C LEU A 26 -11.95 -0.78 0.40
N THR A 27 -10.73 -0.24 0.54
CA THR A 27 -9.54 -0.74 -0.15
C THR A 27 -9.21 -2.16 0.33
N ILE A 28 -9.22 -2.39 1.64
CA ILE A 28 -9.03 -3.71 2.25
C ILE A 28 -10.06 -4.70 1.70
N GLN A 29 -11.35 -4.33 1.70
CA GLN A 29 -12.43 -5.21 1.27
C GLN A 29 -12.30 -5.61 -0.21
N ARG A 30 -11.93 -4.67 -1.08
CA ARG A 30 -11.75 -4.96 -2.51
C ARG A 30 -10.54 -5.84 -2.77
N LEU A 31 -9.44 -5.57 -2.07
CA LEU A 31 -8.17 -6.25 -2.29
C LEU A 31 -8.07 -7.61 -1.58
N SER A 32 -8.83 -7.83 -0.50
CA SER A 32 -8.77 -9.07 0.28
C SER A 32 -9.15 -10.33 -0.50
N ARG A 33 -9.89 -10.19 -1.59
CA ARG A 33 -10.28 -11.31 -2.49
C ARG A 33 -9.21 -11.63 -3.54
N HIS A 34 -8.13 -10.87 -3.58
CA HIS A 34 -7.16 -10.88 -4.67
C HIS A 34 -5.70 -10.94 -4.18
N THR A 35 -5.46 -11.50 -3.00
CA THR A 35 -4.12 -11.60 -2.39
C THR A 35 -3.09 -12.23 -3.33
N ASP A 36 -3.42 -13.33 -4.02
CA ASP A 36 -2.49 -13.96 -4.97
C ASP A 36 -2.13 -13.06 -6.15
N ARG A 37 -3.12 -12.30 -6.66
CA ARG A 37 -2.90 -11.33 -7.74
C ARG A 37 -2.04 -10.18 -7.27
N ILE A 38 -2.21 -9.73 -6.03
CA ILE A 38 -1.38 -8.68 -5.41
C ILE A 38 0.06 -9.17 -5.29
N SER A 39 0.30 -10.40 -4.82
CA SER A 39 1.66 -10.98 -4.78
C SER A 39 2.30 -11.02 -6.16
N LYS A 40 1.56 -11.51 -7.17
CA LYS A 40 2.06 -11.56 -8.55
C LYS A 40 2.37 -10.17 -9.10
N ALA A 41 1.49 -9.21 -8.91
CA ALA A 41 1.67 -7.83 -9.37
C ALA A 41 2.84 -7.15 -8.66
N ALA A 42 2.98 -7.36 -7.35
CA ALA A 42 4.09 -6.82 -6.57
C ALA A 42 5.44 -7.39 -7.03
N ARG A 43 5.50 -8.67 -7.39
CA ARG A 43 6.70 -9.28 -7.96
C ARG A 43 7.06 -8.67 -9.31
N VAL A 44 6.09 -8.54 -10.22
CA VAL A 44 6.31 -8.00 -11.59
C VAL A 44 6.68 -6.51 -11.55
N LYS A 45 6.04 -5.73 -10.68
CA LYS A 45 6.24 -4.28 -10.57
C LYS A 45 7.20 -3.90 -9.43
N TYR A 46 8.04 -4.83 -8.98
CA TYR A 46 8.81 -4.67 -7.75
C TYR A 46 9.65 -3.38 -7.73
N GLU A 47 10.47 -3.15 -8.76
CA GLU A 47 11.34 -1.96 -8.82
C GLU A 47 10.54 -0.66 -8.73
N TRP A 48 9.34 -0.65 -9.29
CA TRP A 48 8.46 0.50 -9.26
C TRP A 48 7.80 0.70 -7.89
N ILE A 49 7.40 -0.36 -7.17
CA ILE A 49 6.82 -0.25 -5.83
C ILE A 49 7.85 -0.15 -4.70
N ARG A 50 9.11 -0.53 -4.95
CA ARG A 50 10.19 -0.61 -3.95
C ARG A 50 10.35 0.68 -3.11
N PRO A 51 10.33 1.90 -3.69
CA PRO A 51 10.43 3.13 -2.89
C PRO A 51 9.27 3.30 -1.90
N THR A 52 8.08 2.82 -2.26
CA THR A 52 6.90 2.84 -1.39
C THR A 52 7.03 1.82 -0.28
N LEU A 53 7.53 0.61 -0.58
CA LEU A 53 7.78 -0.43 0.42
C LEU A 53 8.84 0.01 1.44
N GLN A 54 9.89 0.69 0.99
CA GLN A 54 10.91 1.28 1.87
C GLN A 54 10.32 2.37 2.77
N ALA A 55 9.54 3.31 2.21
CA ALA A 55 8.89 4.35 3.00
C ALA A 55 7.91 3.78 4.03
N LEU A 56 7.19 2.72 3.65
CA LEU A 56 6.31 1.99 4.56
C LEU A 56 7.12 1.33 5.68
N LEU A 57 8.21 0.63 5.35
CA LEU A 57 9.10 -0.01 6.33
C LEU A 57 9.61 0.99 7.37
N THR A 58 10.18 2.12 6.93
CA THR A 58 10.69 3.17 7.83
C THR A 58 9.59 3.76 8.71
N SER A 59 8.34 3.78 8.23
CA SER A 59 7.21 4.31 8.98
C SER A 59 6.68 3.30 10.00
N LEU A 60 6.57 2.02 9.61
CA LEU A 60 6.12 0.94 10.49
C LEU A 60 7.13 0.63 11.60
N GLU A 61 8.43 0.77 11.36
CA GLU A 61 9.48 0.61 12.38
C GLU A 61 9.31 1.54 13.58
N LYS A 62 8.63 2.69 13.39
CA LYS A 62 8.36 3.67 14.44
C LYS A 62 7.03 3.41 15.19
N LEU A 63 6.26 2.42 14.77
CA LEU A 63 4.99 2.05 15.38
C LEU A 63 5.14 0.73 16.15
N PRO A 64 5.08 0.75 17.49
CA PRO A 64 5.16 -0.46 18.31
C PRO A 64 4.08 -1.50 17.95
N GLU A 65 2.88 -1.06 17.61
CA GLU A 65 1.73 -1.92 17.28
C GLU A 65 1.88 -2.66 15.95
N MET A 66 2.83 -2.23 15.10
CA MET A 66 3.05 -2.78 13.77
C MET A 66 4.33 -3.61 13.67
N GLN A 67 5.07 -3.80 14.77
CA GLN A 67 6.37 -4.48 14.76
C GLN A 67 6.31 -5.91 14.24
N GLU A 68 5.19 -6.62 14.43
CA GLU A 68 4.97 -7.97 13.88
C GLU A 68 5.06 -7.99 12.33
N TYR A 69 4.69 -6.89 11.67
CA TYR A 69 4.66 -6.80 10.20
C TYR A 69 5.98 -6.31 9.60
N VAL A 70 6.91 -5.82 10.43
CA VAL A 70 8.19 -5.23 9.99
C VAL A 70 9.15 -6.29 9.42
N PRO A 71 9.43 -7.44 10.08
CA PRO A 71 10.38 -8.41 9.56
C PRO A 71 10.03 -8.96 8.17
N PRO A 72 8.77 -9.38 7.89
CA PRO A 72 8.39 -9.84 6.55
C PRO A 72 8.54 -8.76 5.49
N LEU A 73 8.22 -7.50 5.80
CA LEU A 73 8.40 -6.39 4.87
C LEU A 73 9.88 -6.12 4.59
N ARG A 74 10.71 -6.17 5.64
CA ARG A 74 12.16 -5.99 5.52
C ARG A 74 12.76 -7.06 4.61
N GLU A 75 12.40 -8.33 4.78
CA GLU A 75 12.83 -9.45 3.93
C GLU A 75 12.45 -9.25 2.45
N ILE A 76 11.33 -8.56 2.16
CA ILE A 76 10.90 -8.24 0.80
C ILE A 76 11.68 -7.04 0.23
N VAL A 77 11.93 -6.02 1.06
CA VAL A 77 12.67 -4.81 0.66
C VAL A 77 14.16 -5.12 0.41
N THR A 78 14.76 -6.03 1.18
CA THR A 78 16.17 -6.42 1.02
C THR A 78 16.34 -7.57 0.04
N GLY A 79 15.43 -8.54 0.04
CA GLY A 79 15.50 -9.75 -0.78
C GLY A 79 14.95 -9.61 -2.20
N GLY A 80 14.31 -8.49 -2.54
CA GLY A 80 13.88 -8.24 -3.91
C GLY A 80 12.64 -9.04 -4.35
N PRO A 81 12.37 -9.12 -5.67
CA PRO A 81 11.24 -9.85 -6.23
C PRO A 81 11.30 -11.37 -6.02
N ASP A 82 12.48 -11.91 -5.73
CA ASP A 82 12.71 -13.35 -5.52
C ASP A 82 12.75 -13.74 -4.04
N SER A 83 12.51 -12.79 -3.14
CA SER A 83 12.33 -13.06 -1.72
C SER A 83 11.29 -14.17 -1.50
N PRO A 84 11.54 -15.18 -0.63
CA PRO A 84 10.57 -16.23 -0.33
C PRO A 84 9.22 -15.67 0.15
N ARG A 85 9.25 -14.51 0.82
CA ARG A 85 8.07 -13.79 1.31
C ARG A 85 7.25 -13.12 0.22
N MET A 86 7.80 -12.93 -0.98
CA MET A 86 7.07 -12.32 -2.09
C MET A 86 5.85 -13.14 -2.50
N LYS A 87 5.90 -14.48 -2.37
CA LYS A 87 4.77 -15.37 -2.69
C LYS A 87 3.55 -15.07 -1.83
N SER A 88 3.75 -14.76 -0.55
CA SER A 88 2.69 -14.44 0.41
C SER A 88 2.52 -12.94 0.67
N PHE A 89 3.11 -12.08 -0.17
CA PHE A 89 3.07 -10.63 0.00
C PHE A 89 1.65 -10.08 0.06
N GLY A 90 0.75 -10.52 -0.83
CA GLY A 90 -0.63 -10.04 -0.83
C GLY A 90 -1.38 -10.35 0.46
N THR A 91 -1.17 -11.53 1.05
CA THR A 91 -1.75 -11.90 2.35
C THR A 91 -1.17 -11.01 3.45
N TRP A 92 0.16 -10.86 3.50
CA TRP A 92 0.82 -9.95 4.44
C TRP A 92 0.29 -8.52 4.29
N PHE A 93 0.15 -8.02 3.07
CA PHE A 93 -0.30 -6.67 2.76
C PHE A 93 -1.71 -6.41 3.26
N ILE A 94 -2.63 -7.35 3.04
CA ILE A 94 -4.01 -7.21 3.52
C ILE A 94 -4.08 -7.28 5.04
N THR A 95 -3.35 -8.20 5.68
CA THR A 95 -3.35 -8.33 7.14
C THR A 95 -2.73 -7.10 7.80
N SER A 96 -1.61 -6.60 7.28
CA SER A 96 -0.97 -5.39 7.80
C SER A 96 -1.84 -4.15 7.59
N MET A 97 -2.53 -4.02 6.46
CA MET A 97 -3.50 -2.94 6.25
C MET A 97 -4.69 -3.01 7.21
N LYS A 98 -5.20 -4.21 7.53
CA LYS A 98 -6.27 -4.38 8.52
C LYS A 98 -5.82 -3.96 9.91
N ALA A 99 -4.65 -4.41 10.34
CA ALA A 99 -4.06 -4.02 11.62
C ALA A 99 -3.83 -2.51 11.68
N PHE A 100 -3.27 -1.93 10.61
CA PHE A 100 -3.06 -0.49 10.49
C PHE A 100 -4.39 0.29 10.55
N ALA A 101 -5.43 -0.18 9.87
CA ALA A 101 -6.74 0.47 9.85
C ALA A 101 -7.45 0.44 11.22
N ALA A 102 -7.14 -0.54 12.07
CA ALA A 102 -7.65 -0.66 13.43
C ALA A 102 -6.98 0.31 14.42
N LEU A 103 -5.84 0.91 14.07
CA LEU A 103 -5.15 1.86 14.93
C LEU A 103 -5.95 3.17 15.08
N PRO A 104 -5.82 3.87 16.22
CA PRO A 104 -6.32 5.23 16.37
C PRO A 104 -5.83 6.15 15.25
N PHE A 105 -6.68 7.08 14.82
CA PHE A 105 -6.37 8.01 13.72
C PHE A 105 -5.04 8.76 13.91
N GLU A 106 -4.76 9.19 15.14
CA GLU A 106 -3.53 9.89 15.52
C GLU A 106 -2.27 9.07 15.25
N LYS A 107 -2.33 7.74 15.45
CA LYS A 107 -1.21 6.83 15.19
C LYS A 107 -1.04 6.52 13.71
N ARG A 108 -2.14 6.54 12.94
CA ARG A 108 -2.12 6.36 11.48
C ARG A 108 -1.55 7.58 10.76
N MET A 109 -1.77 8.77 11.29
CA MET A 109 -1.48 10.04 10.62
C MET A 109 0.00 10.22 10.23
N PRO A 110 1.01 9.98 11.10
CA PRO A 110 2.42 10.12 10.72
C PRO A 110 2.83 9.17 9.58
N VAL A 111 2.30 7.94 9.59
CA VAL A 111 2.56 6.94 8.54
C VAL A 111 1.90 7.35 7.23
N LEU A 112 0.64 7.80 7.29
CA LEU A 112 -0.07 8.28 6.10
C LEU A 112 0.56 9.57 5.56
N LEU A 113 1.05 10.49 6.38
CA LEU A 113 1.72 11.68 5.87
C LEU A 113 3.00 11.35 5.09
N ASN A 114 3.75 10.34 5.53
CA ASN A 114 4.98 9.90 4.86
C ASN A 114 4.69 9.01 3.64
N ALA A 115 3.71 8.11 3.75
CA ALA A 115 3.46 7.08 2.75
C ALA A 115 2.31 7.43 1.77
N ALA A 116 1.31 8.24 2.14
CA ALA A 116 0.10 8.49 1.34
C ALA A 116 0.36 8.99 -0.09
N PRO A 117 1.33 9.91 -0.34
CA PRO A 117 1.59 10.38 -1.70
C PRO A 117 2.03 9.24 -2.65
N ARG A 118 2.71 8.23 -2.10
CA ARG A 118 3.18 7.05 -2.84
C ARG A 118 2.19 5.88 -2.76
N TRP A 119 1.45 5.81 -1.68
CA TRP A 119 0.42 4.80 -1.41
C TRP A 119 -0.71 4.86 -2.41
N MET A 120 -1.23 6.06 -2.71
CA MET A 120 -2.31 6.21 -3.70
C MET A 120 -1.88 5.66 -5.05
N THR A 121 -0.66 5.96 -5.47
CA THR A 121 -0.06 5.47 -6.71
C THR A 121 0.06 3.95 -6.73
N VAL A 122 0.62 3.34 -5.67
CA VAL A 122 0.74 1.88 -5.56
C VAL A 122 -0.62 1.19 -5.51
N VAL A 123 -1.54 1.70 -4.71
CA VAL A 123 -2.90 1.17 -4.62
C VAL A 123 -3.61 1.31 -5.96
N THR A 124 -3.49 2.43 -6.69
CA THR A 124 -4.06 2.52 -8.05
C THR A 124 -3.40 1.57 -9.04
N SER A 125 -2.10 1.28 -8.93
CA SER A 125 -1.42 0.37 -9.87
C SER A 125 -1.60 -1.11 -9.53
N LEU A 126 -1.92 -1.42 -8.27
CA LEU A 126 -2.39 -2.74 -7.83
C LEU A 126 -3.89 -2.91 -8.08
N MET A 127 -4.69 -1.84 -7.95
CA MET A 127 -6.14 -1.81 -8.24
C MET A 127 -6.46 -1.60 -9.73
N GLY A 128 -5.52 -1.13 -10.56
CA GLY A 128 -5.70 -0.93 -12.01
C GLY A 128 -6.11 -2.21 -12.74
N PHE A 129 -5.89 -3.37 -12.12
CA PHE A 129 -6.46 -4.65 -12.51
C PHE A 129 -8.01 -4.74 -12.44
N GLN A 130 -8.71 -3.75 -11.88
CA GLN A 130 -10.18 -3.66 -11.92
C GLN A 130 -10.71 -2.73 -13.02
N PHE A 131 -9.87 -1.95 -13.70
CA PHE A 131 -10.32 -1.00 -14.75
C PHE A 131 -9.81 -1.30 -16.17
N ASP A 132 -8.86 -2.22 -16.36
CA ASP A 132 -8.58 -2.82 -17.68
C ASP A 132 -9.64 -3.89 -18.04
N LYS A 133 -10.91 -3.50 -17.94
CA LYS A 133 -12.05 -4.17 -18.60
C LYS A 133 -12.44 -3.45 -19.89
N HIS A 134 -11.54 -2.65 -20.45
CA HIS A 134 -11.59 -2.29 -21.86
C HIS A 134 -10.45 -3.00 -22.58
N ASP A 135 -10.85 -4.07 -23.25
CA ASP A 135 -10.38 -4.45 -24.58
C ASP A 135 -8.86 -4.46 -24.81
N ILE A 136 -8.29 -5.66 -24.71
CA ILE A 136 -7.42 -6.13 -25.78
C ILE A 136 -8.03 -7.45 -26.28
N PRO A 137 -8.75 -7.45 -27.42
CA PRO A 137 -8.94 -8.65 -28.19
C PRO A 137 -7.67 -8.94 -29.00
N VAL A 138 -7.45 -10.23 -29.23
CA VAL A 138 -6.42 -10.89 -30.06
C VAL A 138 -5.09 -11.15 -29.37
#